data_AF-A0A2M8UNU0-F1
#
_entry.id   AF-A0A2M8UNU0-F1
#
_cell.length_a   1.000
_cell.length_b   1.000
_cell.length_c   1.000
_cell.angle_alpha   90.00
_cell.angle_beta   90.00
_cell.angle_gamma   90.00
#
_symmetry.space_group_name_H-M   'P 1'
#
loop_
_entity.id
_entity.type
_entity.pdbx_description
1 polymer ?
#
loop_
_entity_poly.entity_id
_entity_poly.type
_entity_poly.pdbx_seq_one_letter_code
_entity_poly.pdbx_strand_id
1 'polypeptide(L)'
;MKVIPLLAATCIVACLPVQAESIFKPIELKDQELAQLRGKYVMPGRVISFGIVMSSTWKNAVGDNIGARVSMQIQESTIKPQFYVTTIDEKSNAPAPAAGTGTVTGGAGLNQTQGVTQSVRAAGDYNSASNNVSIDVKEANQAPVVAQESTPLNNTPISASNGAGTVSVTPGNGGIQLAINANGQGAAMQQLAAGGLLQAVQMVGGNNAVKNQAQLSVVLKNNLPSSGALDCNLDQLKGLRTMGM
;
A
#
# COMPACT_ATOMS: atom_id res chain seq x y z
N MET A 1 44.97 -78.74 40.09
CA MET A 1 44.78 -77.38 40.64
C MET A 1 44.03 -76.53 39.62
N LYS A 2 42.95 -75.88 40.08
CA LYS A 2 42.15 -74.78 39.49
C LYS A 2 41.28 -75.08 38.25
N VAL A 3 39.99 -75.21 38.55
CA VAL A 3 38.84 -74.83 37.71
C VAL A 3 38.67 -73.29 37.74
N ILE A 4 38.19 -72.67 36.64
CA ILE A 4 37.08 -71.70 36.63
C ILE A 4 36.61 -71.44 35.17
N PRO A 5 35.29 -71.32 34.91
CA PRO A 5 34.67 -71.25 33.59
C PRO A 5 34.10 -69.85 33.24
N LEU A 6 33.68 -69.72 31.98
CA LEU A 6 32.59 -68.91 31.39
C LEU A 6 31.81 -67.92 32.31
N LEU A 7 31.72 -66.63 31.94
CA LEU A 7 30.41 -65.96 31.69
C LEU A 7 30.52 -64.56 31.05
N ALA A 8 29.44 -64.25 30.32
CA ALA A 8 29.10 -63.16 29.44
C ALA A 8 29.13 -61.72 29.98
N ALA A 9 29.01 -60.83 28.98
CA ALA A 9 28.32 -59.54 28.96
C ALA A 9 29.10 -58.30 29.41
N THR A 10 29.30 -57.37 28.47
CA THR A 10 28.60 -56.07 28.52
C THR A 10 28.81 -55.27 27.24
N CYS A 11 27.68 -54.81 26.68
CA CYS A 11 27.58 -53.95 25.51
C CYS A 11 28.39 -52.66 25.68
N ILE A 12 29.28 -52.36 24.73
CA ILE A 12 29.61 -50.97 24.39
C ILE A 12 29.03 -50.73 23.02
N VAL A 13 27.73 -50.41 22.99
CA VAL A 13 27.16 -49.66 21.88
C VAL A 13 27.88 -48.32 21.91
N ALA A 14 28.72 -48.07 20.91
CA ALA A 14 29.18 -46.72 20.63
C ALA A 14 27.94 -45.91 20.25
N CYS A 15 27.30 -45.28 21.24
CA CYS A 15 26.41 -44.16 21.00
C CYS A 15 27.29 -43.05 20.41
N LEU A 16 27.42 -43.03 19.08
CA LEU A 16 27.70 -41.78 18.39
C LEU A 16 26.63 -40.81 18.88
N PRO A 17 26.98 -39.66 19.49
CA PRO A 17 26.01 -38.60 19.60
C PRO A 17 25.66 -38.27 18.16
N VAL A 18 24.45 -38.64 17.73
CA VAL A 18 23.77 -37.97 16.64
C VAL A 18 23.58 -36.54 17.15
N GLN A 19 24.63 -35.76 17.03
CA GLN A 19 24.58 -34.32 17.11
C GLN A 19 23.64 -33.96 15.97
N ALA A 20 22.39 -33.70 16.31
CA ALA A 20 21.49 -32.91 15.50
C ALA A 20 22.04 -31.48 15.43
N GLU A 21 23.26 -31.31 14.93
CA GLU A 21 23.83 -30.03 14.53
C GLU A 21 23.05 -29.59 13.30
N SER A 22 21.98 -28.84 13.57
CA SER A 22 21.42 -27.82 12.70
C SER A 22 21.48 -28.17 11.20
N ILE A 23 20.63 -29.09 10.74
CA ILE A 23 20.35 -29.32 9.31
C ILE A 23 19.89 -28.02 8.62
N PHE A 24 19.47 -27.02 9.39
CA PHE A 24 19.29 -25.65 8.95
C PHE A 24 20.35 -24.75 9.58
N LYS A 25 21.52 -24.63 8.97
CA LYS A 25 22.37 -23.45 9.18
C LYS A 25 21.78 -22.33 8.33
N PRO A 26 21.24 -21.25 8.94
CA PRO A 26 20.80 -20.08 8.18
C PRO A 26 22.01 -19.56 7.40
N ILE A 27 21.91 -19.55 6.07
CA ILE A 27 22.92 -18.93 5.22
C ILE A 27 22.49 -17.47 5.08
N GLU A 28 23.38 -16.56 5.44
CA GLU A 28 23.16 -15.13 5.24
C GLU A 28 23.21 -14.85 3.72
N LEU A 29 22.07 -14.52 3.14
CA LEU A 29 22.00 -14.04 1.77
C LEU A 29 22.45 -12.59 1.72
N LYS A 30 23.24 -12.25 0.70
CA LYS A 30 23.62 -10.85 0.46
C LYS A 30 22.39 -10.04 0.05
N ASP A 31 22.36 -8.75 0.37
CA ASP A 31 21.28 -7.84 -0.01
C ASP A 31 20.97 -7.87 -1.52
N GLN A 32 21.98 -8.09 -2.36
CA GLN A 32 21.82 -8.21 -3.81
C GLN A 32 21.04 -9.48 -4.21
N GLU A 33 21.16 -10.57 -3.46
CA GLU A 33 20.44 -11.82 -3.68
C GLU A 33 19.02 -11.72 -3.10
N LEU A 34 18.86 -11.11 -1.92
CA LEU A 34 17.55 -10.77 -1.36
C LEU A 34 16.75 -9.85 -2.30
N ALA A 35 17.41 -8.90 -2.97
CA ALA A 35 16.80 -8.02 -3.95
C ALA A 35 16.30 -8.78 -5.20
N GLN A 36 16.91 -9.91 -5.55
CA GLN A 36 16.43 -10.78 -6.64
C GLN A 36 15.24 -11.64 -6.23
N LEU A 37 15.12 -11.96 -4.93
CA LEU A 37 14.00 -12.75 -4.38
C LEU A 37 12.74 -11.91 -4.12
N ARG A 38 12.86 -10.58 -3.92
CA ARG A 38 11.68 -9.71 -3.76
C ARG A 38 10.97 -9.48 -5.10
N GLY A 39 9.67 -9.80 -5.13
CA GLY A 39 8.69 -9.14 -5.99
C GLY A 39 8.68 -9.50 -7.48
N LYS A 40 9.35 -10.58 -7.92
CA LYS A 40 9.42 -10.93 -9.35
C LYS A 40 8.43 -11.97 -9.87
N TYR A 41 7.61 -12.59 -9.02
CA TYR A 41 6.80 -13.74 -9.46
C TYR A 41 5.36 -13.69 -8.97
N VAL A 42 4.53 -12.95 -9.70
CA VAL A 42 3.18 -13.46 -10.02
C VAL A 42 3.30 -14.13 -11.38
N MET A 43 2.82 -15.38 -11.53
CA MET A 43 2.92 -16.02 -12.85
C MET A 43 2.22 -15.12 -13.89
N PRO A 44 2.78 -14.98 -15.11
CA PRO A 44 2.10 -14.29 -16.20
C PRO A 44 0.66 -14.80 -16.34
N GLY A 45 -0.31 -13.89 -16.43
CA GLY A 45 -1.74 -14.23 -16.53
C GLY A 45 -2.46 -14.54 -15.21
N ARG A 46 -1.80 -14.38 -14.04
CA ARG A 46 -2.49 -14.54 -12.74
C ARG A 46 -3.20 -13.29 -12.27
N VAL A 47 -2.72 -12.08 -12.54
CA VAL A 47 -3.45 -10.88 -12.13
C VAL A 47 -4.65 -10.71 -13.05
N ILE A 48 -5.84 -11.04 -12.54
CA ILE A 48 -7.10 -10.92 -13.30
C ILE A 48 -7.80 -9.60 -13.01
N SER A 49 -7.42 -8.91 -11.92
CA SER A 49 -7.87 -7.56 -11.66
C SER A 49 -6.91 -6.75 -10.81
N PHE A 50 -6.84 -5.45 -11.11
CA PHE A 50 -6.10 -4.45 -10.36
C PHE A 50 -6.99 -3.24 -10.13
N GLY A 51 -7.16 -2.84 -8.89
CA GLY A 51 -8.04 -1.74 -8.49
C GLY A 51 -7.31 -0.73 -7.63
N ILE A 52 -7.56 0.55 -7.87
CA ILE A 52 -7.09 1.65 -7.03
C ILE A 52 -8.30 2.43 -6.55
N VAL A 53 -8.31 2.73 -5.25
CA VAL A 53 -9.23 3.69 -4.65
C VAL A 53 -8.41 4.70 -3.85
N MET A 54 -8.60 5.98 -4.11
CA MET A 54 -8.04 7.07 -3.32
C MET A 54 -9.16 7.95 -2.81
N SER A 55 -9.05 8.48 -1.60
CA SER A 55 -9.99 9.48 -1.11
C SER A 55 -9.33 10.44 -0.14
N SER A 56 -9.52 11.73 -0.39
CA SER A 56 -9.08 12.81 0.49
C SER A 56 -10.29 13.61 0.95
N THR A 57 -10.41 13.85 2.26
CA THR A 57 -11.46 14.68 2.85
C THR A 57 -10.88 15.64 3.86
N TRP A 58 -11.44 16.85 3.91
CA TRP A 58 -11.17 17.87 4.90
C TRP A 58 -12.47 18.36 5.51
N LYS A 59 -12.62 18.16 6.82
CA LYS A 59 -13.70 18.72 7.61
C LYS A 59 -13.19 19.86 8.47
N ASN A 60 -13.81 21.03 8.37
CA ASN A 60 -13.43 22.22 9.12
C ASN A 60 -14.15 22.30 10.50
N ALA A 61 -13.84 23.35 11.26
CA ALA A 61 -14.36 23.57 12.61
C ALA A 61 -15.90 23.74 12.68
N VAL A 62 -16.54 24.23 11.61
CA VAL A 62 -18.00 24.42 11.55
C VAL A 62 -18.74 23.20 10.99
N GLY A 63 -17.99 22.19 10.54
CA GLY A 63 -18.52 20.91 10.09
C GLY A 63 -18.72 20.80 8.58
N ASP A 64 -18.35 21.82 7.80
CA ASP A 64 -18.27 21.69 6.35
C ASP A 64 -17.22 20.62 6.02
N ASN A 65 -17.54 19.74 5.07
CA ASN A 65 -16.66 18.67 4.64
C ASN A 65 -16.52 18.73 3.11
N ILE A 66 -15.28 18.84 2.66
CA ILE A 66 -14.93 18.87 1.24
C ILE A 66 -13.99 17.72 0.94
N GLY A 67 -14.13 17.09 -0.22
CA GLY A 67 -13.24 16.02 -0.59
C GLY A 67 -13.50 15.44 -1.96
N ALA A 68 -12.73 14.44 -2.31
CA ALA A 68 -12.94 13.67 -3.51
C ALA A 68 -12.55 12.22 -3.29
N ARG A 69 -13.28 11.32 -3.95
CA ARG A 69 -12.95 9.91 -4.11
C ARG A 69 -12.60 9.68 -5.56
N VAL A 70 -11.53 8.94 -5.78
CA VAL A 70 -11.10 8.50 -7.10
C VAL A 70 -11.03 6.98 -7.09
N SER A 71 -11.56 6.35 -8.14
CA SER A 71 -11.42 4.91 -8.36
C SER A 71 -10.92 4.62 -9.78
N MET A 72 -10.19 3.52 -9.91
CA MET A 72 -9.85 2.89 -11.19
C MET A 72 -9.86 1.39 -11.00
N GLN A 73 -10.40 0.66 -11.96
CA GLN A 73 -10.31 -0.80 -12.01
C GLN A 73 -9.84 -1.22 -13.39
N ILE A 74 -8.85 -2.11 -13.42
CA ILE A 74 -8.29 -2.75 -14.61
C ILE A 74 -8.57 -4.26 -14.50
N GLN A 75 -9.01 -4.85 -15.60
CA GLN A 75 -9.28 -6.27 -15.78
C GLN A 75 -8.74 -6.71 -17.15
N GLU A 76 -8.75 -8.01 -17.42
CA GLU A 76 -8.31 -8.56 -18.72
C GLU A 76 -9.02 -7.92 -19.93
N SER A 77 -10.31 -7.59 -19.79
CA SER A 77 -11.11 -6.93 -20.83
C SER A 77 -10.91 -5.40 -20.91
N THR A 78 -10.13 -4.80 -20.00
CA THR A 78 -9.93 -3.35 -19.97
C THR A 78 -9.00 -2.90 -21.09
N ILE A 79 -9.58 -2.25 -22.10
CA ILE A 79 -8.85 -1.73 -23.25
C ILE A 79 -8.05 -0.47 -22.90
N LYS A 80 -8.61 0.40 -22.03
CA LYS A 80 -7.99 1.66 -21.60
C LYS A 80 -8.24 1.90 -20.11
N PRO A 81 -7.20 2.03 -19.28
CA PRO A 81 -7.35 2.47 -17.90
C PRO A 81 -8.00 3.85 -17.83
N GLN A 82 -8.97 4.01 -16.94
CA GLN A 82 -9.71 5.25 -16.73
C GLN A 82 -9.96 5.47 -15.24
N PHE A 83 -9.71 6.68 -14.76
CA PHE A 83 -10.07 7.08 -13.42
C PHE A 83 -11.48 7.67 -13.41
N TYR A 84 -12.20 7.45 -12.33
CA TYR A 84 -13.51 8.02 -12.07
C TYR A 84 -13.48 8.80 -10.76
N VAL A 85 -14.15 9.94 -10.74
CA VAL A 85 -14.13 10.88 -9.62
C VAL A 85 -15.53 11.10 -9.09
N THR A 86 -15.65 11.08 -7.77
CA THR A 86 -16.81 11.55 -7.02
C THR A 86 -16.35 12.67 -6.10
N THR A 87 -16.94 13.86 -6.18
CA THR A 87 -16.66 14.95 -5.24
C THR A 87 -17.59 14.86 -4.03
N ILE A 88 -17.08 15.26 -2.87
CA ILE A 88 -17.81 15.41 -1.61
C ILE A 88 -17.90 16.90 -1.34
N ASP A 89 -19.11 17.42 -1.20
CA ASP A 89 -19.41 18.81 -0.86
C ASP A 89 -20.57 18.84 0.14
N GLU A 90 -20.24 18.73 1.43
CA GLU A 90 -21.19 18.79 2.53
C GLU A 90 -21.03 20.14 3.24
N LYS A 91 -22.14 20.88 3.38
CA LYS A 91 -22.16 22.25 3.92
C LYS A 91 -22.93 22.31 5.23
N SER A 92 -22.42 23.13 6.15
CA SER A 92 -23.12 23.62 7.32
C SER A 92 -23.77 24.97 7.03
N ASN A 93 -24.66 25.42 7.93
CA ASN A 93 -25.27 26.76 7.86
C ASN A 93 -24.42 27.84 8.56
N ALA A 94 -23.25 27.50 9.08
CA ALA A 94 -22.40 28.41 9.81
C ALA A 94 -21.40 29.12 8.86
N PRO A 95 -20.96 30.34 9.20
CA PRO A 95 -19.93 31.03 8.42
C PRO A 95 -18.62 30.22 8.38
N ALA A 96 -17.89 30.33 7.27
CA ALA A 96 -16.58 29.69 7.14
C ALA A 96 -15.63 30.14 8.27
N PRO A 97 -14.80 29.24 8.84
CA PRO A 97 -13.87 29.59 9.89
C PRO A 97 -12.83 30.62 9.41
N ALA A 98 -12.47 31.55 10.29
CA ALA A 98 -11.39 32.50 10.03
C ALA A 98 -10.05 31.77 9.85
N ALA A 99 -9.20 32.27 8.95
CA ALA A 99 -7.90 31.66 8.62
C ALA A 99 -7.06 31.35 9.88
N GLY A 100 -6.34 30.23 9.85
CA GLY A 100 -5.47 29.81 10.94
C GLY A 100 -4.26 30.74 11.09
N THR A 101 -3.80 30.93 12.33
CA THR A 101 -2.62 31.74 12.66
C THR A 101 -1.37 30.90 12.92
N GLY A 102 -1.51 29.57 12.92
CA GLY A 102 -0.40 28.65 13.15
C GLY A 102 0.62 28.68 12.00
N THR A 103 1.87 28.38 12.33
CA THR A 103 2.94 28.24 11.34
C THR A 103 3.46 26.81 11.37
N VAL A 104 3.57 26.21 10.19
CA VAL A 104 4.18 24.89 10.00
C VAL A 104 5.50 25.08 9.26
N THR A 105 6.60 24.57 9.84
CA THR A 105 7.94 24.63 9.25
C THR A 105 8.48 23.22 9.00
N GLY A 106 9.37 23.08 8.00
CA GLY A 106 9.98 21.80 7.61
C GLY A 106 9.17 21.05 6.54
N GLY A 107 9.63 19.85 6.16
CA GLY A 107 9.00 19.03 5.12
C GLY A 107 9.50 19.29 3.69
N ALA A 108 10.56 20.10 3.54
CA ALA A 108 11.26 20.22 2.27
C ALA A 108 11.79 18.83 1.83
N GLY A 109 11.57 18.48 0.56
CA GLY A 109 12.02 17.21 -0.01
C GLY A 109 11.10 16.01 0.20
N LEU A 110 10.07 16.11 1.06
CA LEU A 110 9.08 15.02 1.22
C LEU A 110 8.31 14.72 -0.08
N ASN A 111 8.27 15.68 -1.00
CA ASN A 111 7.67 15.54 -2.33
C ASN A 111 8.60 14.90 -3.39
N GLN A 112 9.85 14.57 -3.06
CA GLN A 112 10.84 14.04 -4.01
C GLN A 112 11.28 12.60 -3.70
N THR A 113 10.48 11.89 -2.91
CA THR A 113 10.76 10.54 -2.44
C THR A 113 10.17 9.49 -3.38
N GLN A 114 10.85 8.35 -3.53
CA GLN A 114 10.32 7.18 -4.22
C GLN A 114 9.64 6.24 -3.21
N GLY A 115 8.62 5.50 -3.65
CA GLY A 115 7.84 4.63 -2.77
C GLY A 115 6.71 5.37 -2.06
N VAL A 116 6.46 5.04 -0.79
CA VAL A 116 5.33 5.59 -0.03
C VAL A 116 5.83 6.64 0.96
N THR A 117 5.31 7.87 0.82
CA THR A 117 5.61 8.98 1.74
C THR A 117 4.35 9.53 2.36
N GLN A 118 4.35 9.52 3.69
CA GLN A 118 3.24 10.01 4.50
C GLN A 118 3.74 11.11 5.42
N SER A 119 3.04 12.25 5.41
CA SER A 119 3.38 13.36 6.29
C SER A 119 2.12 14.02 6.84
N VAL A 120 2.17 14.31 8.13
CA VAL A 120 1.18 15.14 8.83
C VAL A 120 1.97 16.21 9.56
N ARG A 121 1.66 17.46 9.27
CA ARG A 121 2.21 18.60 9.97
C ARG A 121 1.06 19.48 10.43
N ALA A 122 1.05 19.84 11.70
CA ALA A 122 -0.07 20.54 12.30
C ALA A 122 0.43 21.67 13.20
N ALA A 123 -0.27 22.80 13.14
CA ALA A 123 -0.28 23.84 14.15
C ALA A 123 -1.73 24.08 14.59
N GLY A 124 -1.93 24.73 15.74
CA GLY A 124 -3.26 24.90 16.32
C GLY A 124 -3.77 23.65 17.04
N ASP A 125 -4.90 23.79 17.72
CA ASP A 125 -5.42 22.79 18.65
C ASP A 125 -6.53 21.92 18.03
N TYR A 126 -6.73 20.73 18.61
CA TYR A 126 -7.84 19.82 18.27
C TYR A 126 -7.91 19.37 16.81
N ASN A 127 -6.76 19.30 16.16
CA ASN A 127 -6.64 18.75 14.83
C ASN A 127 -6.58 17.21 14.85
N SER A 128 -7.18 16.58 13.85
CA SER A 128 -7.08 15.14 13.59
C SER A 128 -6.68 14.93 12.14
N ALA A 129 -5.66 14.12 11.88
CA ALA A 129 -5.25 13.80 10.53
C ALA A 129 -4.81 12.35 10.42
N SER A 130 -5.24 11.68 9.34
CA SER A 130 -4.79 10.33 9.00
C SER A 130 -4.35 10.23 7.55
N ASN A 131 -3.24 9.54 7.35
CA ASN A 131 -2.79 9.04 6.05
C ASN A 131 -2.78 7.51 6.15
N ASN A 132 -3.60 6.85 5.35
CA ASN A 132 -3.71 5.40 5.36
C ASN A 132 -3.47 4.82 3.97
N VAL A 133 -2.77 3.70 3.92
CA VAL A 133 -2.49 2.90 2.73
C VAL A 133 -2.83 1.45 3.04
N SER A 134 -3.74 0.88 2.25
CA SER A 134 -4.08 -0.55 2.29
C SER A 134 -3.68 -1.22 1.00
N ILE A 135 -3.17 -2.45 1.09
CA ILE A 135 -2.92 -3.32 -0.05
C ILE A 135 -3.64 -4.63 0.22
N ASP A 136 -4.66 -4.90 -0.58
CA ASP A 136 -5.52 -6.07 -0.46
C ASP A 136 -5.24 -7.01 -1.63
N VAL A 137 -4.55 -8.12 -1.35
CA VAL A 137 -4.30 -9.19 -2.32
C VAL A 137 -5.18 -10.38 -2.00
N LYS A 138 -5.99 -10.84 -2.96
CA LYS A 138 -6.84 -12.01 -2.80
C LYS A 138 -6.79 -12.91 -4.03
N GLU A 139 -7.11 -14.18 -3.86
CA GLU A 139 -7.34 -15.10 -4.97
C GLU A 139 -8.83 -15.23 -5.28
N ALA A 140 -9.19 -15.27 -6.56
CA ALA A 140 -10.54 -15.56 -7.03
C ALA A 140 -10.51 -16.21 -8.43
N ASN A 141 -11.61 -16.85 -8.82
CA ASN A 141 -11.76 -17.40 -10.18
C ASN A 141 -12.15 -16.33 -11.21
N GLN A 142 -12.67 -15.17 -10.77
CA GLN A 142 -13.20 -14.11 -11.62
C GLN A 142 -12.86 -12.73 -11.07
N ALA A 143 -12.76 -11.74 -11.97
CA ALA A 143 -12.55 -10.36 -11.59
C ALA A 143 -13.81 -9.77 -10.91
N PRO A 144 -13.68 -8.82 -9.96
CA PRO A 144 -14.82 -8.15 -9.35
C PRO A 144 -15.64 -7.38 -10.39
N VAL A 145 -16.95 -7.24 -10.17
CA VAL A 145 -17.80 -6.38 -11.03
C VAL A 145 -17.41 -4.91 -10.85
N VAL A 146 -17.23 -4.18 -11.96
CA VAL A 146 -16.95 -2.74 -11.95
C VAL A 146 -18.27 -1.98 -11.77
N ALA A 147 -18.41 -1.25 -10.66
CA ALA A 147 -19.49 -0.27 -10.52
C ALA A 147 -19.07 1.06 -11.15
N GLN A 148 -19.85 1.57 -12.11
CA GLN A 148 -19.57 2.82 -12.85
C GLN A 148 -20.49 3.96 -12.42
N GLU A 149 -20.42 4.37 -11.16
CA GLU A 149 -21.31 5.41 -10.57
C GLU A 149 -20.61 6.78 -10.46
N SER A 150 -19.75 7.19 -11.40
CA SER A 150 -18.91 8.40 -11.22
C SER A 150 -18.44 9.07 -12.52
N THR A 151 -17.94 10.31 -12.41
CA THR A 151 -17.50 11.12 -13.55
C THR A 151 -16.11 10.69 -14.03
N PRO A 152 -15.90 10.38 -15.32
CA PRO A 152 -14.57 10.01 -15.82
C PRO A 152 -13.60 11.21 -15.76
N LEU A 153 -12.38 10.97 -15.26
CA LEU A 153 -11.30 11.94 -15.25
C LEU A 153 -10.58 11.94 -16.60
N ASN A 154 -10.93 12.90 -17.44
CA ASN A 154 -10.21 13.14 -18.70
C ASN A 154 -8.99 14.03 -18.44
N ASN A 155 -8.42 14.66 -19.48
CA ASN A 155 -7.28 15.58 -19.36
C ASN A 155 -7.61 16.93 -18.68
N THR A 156 -8.81 17.10 -18.14
CA THR A 156 -9.26 18.31 -17.45
C THR A 156 -9.46 18.00 -15.97
N PRO A 157 -8.96 18.85 -15.05
CA PRO A 157 -9.21 18.68 -13.62
C PRO A 157 -10.70 18.70 -13.28
N ILE A 158 -11.10 17.91 -12.29
CA ILE A 158 -12.44 17.95 -11.67
C ILE A 158 -12.30 18.61 -10.30
N SER A 159 -13.12 19.62 -10.01
CA SER A 159 -13.04 20.38 -8.76
C SER A 159 -14.41 20.65 -8.14
N ALA A 160 -14.43 20.80 -6.82
CA ALA A 160 -15.58 21.26 -6.05
C ALA A 160 -15.12 22.23 -4.95
N SER A 161 -16.02 23.08 -4.45
CA SER A 161 -15.67 24.10 -3.45
C SER A 161 -16.82 24.41 -2.50
N ASN A 162 -16.49 24.64 -1.23
CA ASN A 162 -17.41 25.08 -0.20
C ASN A 162 -16.71 25.86 0.93
N GLY A 163 -17.38 26.04 2.08
CA GLY A 163 -16.85 26.75 3.23
C GLY A 163 -15.60 26.11 3.87
N ALA A 164 -15.36 24.81 3.68
CA ALA A 164 -14.12 24.16 4.09
C ALA A 164 -12.95 24.45 3.14
N GLY A 165 -13.19 24.71 1.86
CA GLY A 165 -12.10 24.82 0.89
C GLY A 165 -12.48 24.51 -0.55
N THR A 166 -11.45 24.29 -1.36
CA THR A 166 -11.56 23.77 -2.73
C THR A 166 -10.81 22.44 -2.82
N VAL A 167 -11.47 21.43 -3.38
CA VAL A 167 -10.85 20.17 -3.78
C VAL A 167 -10.66 20.15 -5.29
N SER A 168 -9.53 19.61 -5.74
CA SER A 168 -9.21 19.40 -7.15
C SER A 168 -8.62 18.02 -7.36
N VAL A 169 -9.05 17.35 -8.43
CA VAL A 169 -8.52 16.08 -8.89
C VAL A 169 -7.96 16.30 -10.28
N THR A 170 -6.63 16.18 -10.39
CA THR A 170 -5.88 16.53 -11.60
C THR A 170 -5.16 15.30 -12.14
N PRO A 171 -5.34 14.95 -13.42
CA PRO A 171 -4.46 13.97 -14.08
C PRO A 171 -3.07 14.58 -14.28
N GLY A 172 -1.99 13.81 -14.14
CA GLY A 172 -0.64 14.31 -14.43
C GLY A 172 0.36 13.19 -14.70
N ASN A 173 1.30 13.36 -15.63
CA ASN A 173 2.44 12.49 -15.96
C ASN A 173 2.31 10.99 -15.59
N GLY A 174 1.26 10.31 -16.07
CA GLY A 174 1.04 8.88 -15.81
C GLY A 174 0.48 8.53 -14.44
N GLY A 175 -0.11 9.49 -13.74
CA GLY A 175 -0.65 9.39 -12.40
C GLY A 175 -1.79 10.38 -12.13
N ILE A 176 -2.13 10.54 -10.85
CA ILE A 176 -3.22 11.39 -10.40
C ILE A 176 -2.83 12.14 -9.13
N GLN A 177 -3.29 13.38 -9.02
CA GLN A 177 -3.17 14.21 -7.83
C GLN A 177 -4.55 14.65 -7.35
N LEU A 178 -4.83 14.42 -6.06
CA LEU A 178 -5.94 15.01 -5.33
C LEU A 178 -5.35 16.08 -4.42
N ALA A 179 -5.84 17.31 -4.51
CA ALA A 179 -5.39 18.41 -3.66
C ALA A 179 -6.59 19.14 -3.06
N ILE A 180 -6.53 19.41 -1.76
CA ILE A 180 -7.47 20.24 -1.02
C ILE A 180 -6.74 21.47 -0.52
N ASN A 181 -7.25 22.65 -0.86
CA ASN A 181 -6.87 23.92 -0.24
C ASN A 181 -7.99 24.35 0.71
N ALA A 182 -7.71 24.39 2.01
CA ALA A 182 -8.72 24.56 3.04
C ALA A 182 -8.94 26.03 3.46
N ASN A 183 -8.95 26.97 2.49
CA ASN A 183 -9.25 28.39 2.70
C ASN A 183 -8.51 29.03 3.89
N GLY A 184 -7.19 28.81 3.98
CA GLY A 184 -6.37 29.34 5.07
C GLY A 184 -6.36 28.51 6.36
N GLN A 185 -7.08 27.39 6.42
CA GLN A 185 -6.94 26.38 7.49
C GLN A 185 -5.77 25.42 7.25
N GLY A 186 -5.31 25.30 6.01
CA GLY A 186 -4.24 24.42 5.60
C GLY A 186 -4.44 23.81 4.22
N ALA A 187 -3.79 22.67 3.95
CA ALA A 187 -3.90 21.94 2.70
C ALA A 187 -3.68 20.42 2.90
N ALA A 188 -4.32 19.63 2.06
CA ALA A 188 -4.07 18.19 1.95
C ALA A 188 -3.72 17.84 0.50
N MET A 189 -2.82 16.88 0.32
CA MET A 189 -2.41 16.39 -0.99
C MET A 189 -2.27 14.88 -0.96
N GLN A 190 -2.85 14.21 -1.95
CA GLN A 190 -2.53 12.84 -2.29
C GLN A 190 -2.08 12.77 -3.74
N GLN A 191 -1.00 12.06 -4.01
CA GLN A 191 -0.51 11.87 -5.36
C GLN A 191 -0.09 10.43 -5.55
N LEU A 192 -0.57 9.81 -6.62
CA LEU A 192 -0.09 8.52 -7.09
C LEU A 192 0.53 8.75 -8.46
N ALA A 193 1.86 8.77 -8.53
CA ALA A 193 2.63 9.02 -9.76
C ALA A 193 4.07 8.51 -9.60
N ALA A 194 4.79 8.36 -10.72
CA ALA A 194 6.24 8.10 -10.74
C ALA A 194 6.72 6.93 -9.84
N GLY A 195 5.92 5.87 -9.72
CA GLY A 195 6.26 4.70 -8.91
C GLY A 195 6.13 4.91 -7.39
N GLY A 196 5.45 5.97 -6.96
CA GLY A 196 5.23 6.26 -5.54
C GLY A 196 3.82 6.76 -5.21
N LEU A 197 3.54 6.75 -3.92
CA LEU A 197 2.34 7.32 -3.32
C LEU A 197 2.78 8.37 -2.30
N LEU A 198 2.32 9.60 -2.49
CA LEU A 198 2.47 10.67 -1.52
C LEU A 198 1.13 10.96 -0.87
N GLN A 199 1.14 11.08 0.46
CA GLN A 199 0.03 11.59 1.26
C GLN A 199 0.58 12.64 2.22
N ALA A 200 0.12 13.88 2.08
CA ALA A 200 0.58 15.00 2.89
C ALA A 200 -0.61 15.78 3.44
N VAL A 201 -0.51 16.16 4.71
CA VAL A 201 -1.45 17.05 5.38
C VAL A 201 -0.66 18.16 6.06
N GLN A 202 -1.09 19.39 5.85
CA GLN A 202 -0.60 20.57 6.56
C GLN A 202 -1.80 21.32 7.14
N MET A 203 -1.91 21.39 8.45
CA MET A 203 -2.94 22.15 9.16
C MET A 203 -2.30 23.34 9.87
N VAL A 204 -2.89 24.53 9.70
CA VAL A 204 -2.44 25.78 10.36
C VAL A 204 -3.49 26.38 11.29
N GLY A 205 -4.77 26.03 11.11
CA GLY A 205 -5.85 26.35 12.05
C GLY A 205 -6.16 25.20 13.01
N GLY A 206 -7.15 25.39 13.88
CA GLY A 206 -7.62 24.38 14.83
C GLY A 206 -8.91 23.68 14.38
N ASN A 207 -9.26 22.58 15.07
CA ASN A 207 -10.49 21.81 14.86
C ASN A 207 -10.68 21.28 13.43
N ASN A 208 -9.59 20.97 12.73
CA ASN A 208 -9.66 20.33 11.41
C ASN A 208 -9.59 18.81 11.53
N ALA A 209 -10.36 18.11 10.70
CA ALA A 209 -10.29 16.66 10.57
C ALA A 209 -9.99 16.28 9.11
N VAL A 210 -8.82 15.71 8.87
CA VAL A 210 -8.32 15.38 7.53
C VAL A 210 -8.11 13.88 7.40
N LYS A 211 -8.58 13.29 6.30
CA LYS A 211 -8.35 11.87 6.02
C LYS A 211 -7.90 11.69 4.59
N ASN A 212 -6.73 11.09 4.43
CA ASN A 212 -6.20 10.63 3.17
C ASN A 212 -6.17 9.10 3.22
N GLN A 213 -6.84 8.45 2.28
CA GLN A 213 -6.84 7.01 2.13
C GLN A 213 -6.41 6.64 0.72
N ALA A 214 -5.57 5.63 0.62
CA ALA A 214 -5.26 4.95 -0.63
C ALA A 214 -5.43 3.45 -0.39
N GLN A 215 -6.09 2.78 -1.31
CA GLN A 215 -6.27 1.34 -1.29
C GLN A 215 -5.92 0.79 -2.66
N LEU A 216 -5.03 -0.19 -2.65
CA LEU A 216 -4.69 -1.00 -3.79
C LEU A 216 -5.33 -2.37 -3.61
N SER A 217 -6.08 -2.85 -4.61
CA SER A 217 -6.64 -4.19 -4.62
C SER A 217 -6.07 -4.98 -5.80
N VAL A 218 -5.57 -6.18 -5.52
CA VAL A 218 -5.08 -7.11 -6.54
C VAL A 218 -5.85 -8.41 -6.39
N VAL A 219 -6.42 -8.87 -7.50
CA VAL A 219 -7.07 -10.17 -7.58
C VAL A 219 -6.24 -11.09 -8.45
N LEU A 220 -5.77 -12.17 -7.84
CA LEU A 220 -5.06 -13.24 -8.50
C LEU A 220 -6.03 -14.34 -8.90
N LYS A 221 -5.83 -14.95 -10.06
CA LYS A 221 -6.51 -16.18 -10.46
C LYS A 221 -6.13 -17.28 -9.49
N ASN A 222 -7.13 -18.02 -9.00
CA ASN A 222 -6.90 -19.20 -8.17
C ASN A 222 -5.89 -20.14 -8.82
N ASN A 223 -5.04 -20.71 -7.98
CA ASN A 223 -3.99 -21.62 -8.40
C ASN A 223 -4.57 -23.02 -8.68
N LEU A 224 -5.19 -23.22 -9.85
CA LEU A 224 -5.40 -24.59 -10.34
C LEU A 224 -4.03 -25.17 -10.77
N PRO A 225 -3.78 -26.48 -10.58
CA PRO A 225 -2.57 -27.12 -11.07
C PRO A 225 -2.41 -26.82 -12.57
N SER A 226 -1.43 -26.00 -12.90
CA SER A 226 -1.07 -25.66 -14.28
C SER A 226 0.43 -25.82 -14.41
N SER A 227 0.92 -26.19 -15.60
CA SER A 227 2.35 -26.48 -15.79
C SER A 227 3.26 -25.32 -15.36
N GLY A 228 2.82 -24.06 -15.53
CA GLY A 228 3.58 -22.88 -15.06
C GLY A 228 3.64 -22.73 -13.53
N ALA A 229 2.69 -23.30 -12.79
CA ALA A 229 2.70 -23.29 -11.32
C ALA A 229 3.75 -24.24 -10.73
N LEU A 230 3.99 -25.38 -11.40
CA LEU A 230 5.05 -26.31 -11.03
C LEU A 230 6.43 -25.70 -11.27
N ASP A 231 6.62 -25.02 -12.40
CA ASP A 231 7.90 -24.40 -12.74
C ASP A 231 8.30 -23.29 -11.76
N CYS A 232 7.34 -22.48 -11.30
CA CYS A 232 7.60 -21.43 -10.31
C CYS A 232 7.96 -21.99 -8.94
N ASN A 233 7.27 -23.05 -8.49
CA ASN A 233 7.62 -23.74 -7.25
C ASN A 233 9.02 -24.39 -7.37
N LEU A 234 9.36 -24.93 -8.56
CA LEU A 234 10.66 -25.50 -8.83
C LEU A 234 11.76 -24.43 -8.86
N ASP A 235 11.49 -23.24 -9.39
CA ASP A 235 12.39 -22.09 -9.40
C ASP A 235 12.61 -21.52 -7.99
N GLN A 236 11.58 -21.46 -7.14
CA GLN A 236 11.74 -21.16 -5.72
C GLN A 236 12.61 -22.20 -5.00
N LEU A 237 12.46 -23.47 -5.37
CA LEU A 237 13.28 -24.56 -4.83
C LEU A 237 14.71 -24.56 -5.37
N LYS A 238 14.98 -23.98 -6.56
CA LYS A 238 16.34 -23.83 -7.10
C LYS A 238 17.20 -22.95 -6.19
N GLY A 239 16.63 -21.93 -5.53
CA GLY A 239 17.33 -21.11 -4.54
C GLY A 239 17.64 -21.84 -3.23
N LEU A 240 16.95 -22.97 -2.95
CA LEU A 240 17.19 -23.84 -1.79
C LEU A 240 18.12 -25.01 -2.09
N ARG A 241 18.54 -25.19 -3.35
CA ARG A 241 19.61 -26.14 -3.66
C ARG A 241 20.90 -25.55 -3.12
N THR A 242 21.54 -26.28 -2.21
CA THR A 242 22.87 -25.94 -1.69
C THR A 242 23.79 -25.63 -2.86
N MET A 243 24.05 -24.34 -3.12
CA MET A 243 25.08 -23.91 -4.05
C MET A 243 26.42 -24.17 -3.36
N GLY A 244 26.92 -25.40 -3.44
CA GLY A 244 28.20 -25.78 -2.86
C GLY A 244 28.37 -27.28 -2.66
N MET A 245 28.91 -27.94 -3.69
CA MET A 245 30.08 -28.80 -3.54
C MET A 245 31.27 -28.06 -4.15
#